data_AF-A0A8C7XN12-F1
#
_entry.id   AF-A0A8C7XN12-F1
#
_cell.length_a   1.000
_cell.length_b   1.000
_cell.length_c   1.000
_cell.angle_alpha   90.00
_cell.angle_beta   90.00
_cell.angle_gamma   90.00
#
_symmetry.space_group_name_H-M   'P 1'
#
loop_
_entity.id
_entity.type
_entity.pdbx_description
1 polymer ?
#
loop_
_entity_poly.entity_id
_entity_poly.type
_entity_poly.pdbx_seq_one_letter_code
_entity_poly.pdbx_strand_id
1 'polypeptide(L)'
;PDFSRLRESFGDPKERVRWRTKQNLDYCFLMMYAQSKGTYYVQLEDDIVARPNFFTTMKNFALQQPSEEWMILEFSQLGFIGKMFKSVDLSLIVEFMLMFYRDKPIDWLLDHIMWVKVCNPEKDAKHCDRQKANLRIRFKPSLFQHVGTHSSLAGKIQKLKDKDFGKQALHKGHANPLAEVTTSLKTYQHFTLEKAYLGEDFFWAFTPVAGDFIRIRFFTPVRIERYFFRSGNIEHPGDKLFNTSVEVLPFDNIQAEKEALTEAKDRTPKYHRTEDGFIRIGMFQNGIAEGEVNPTFGPLEAMRLSVVTDSPVWVILSEVRTPKEFERFQKFWRNSVVDACFPA
;
A
#
# COMPACT_ATOMS: atom_id res chain seq x y z
N PRO A 1 17.07 -14.03 -28.30
CA PRO A 1 16.35 -14.04 -29.61
C PRO A 1 16.52 -12.71 -30.35
N ASP A 2 16.68 -12.77 -31.68
CA ASP A 2 16.68 -11.57 -32.53
C ASP A 2 15.23 -11.11 -32.81
N PHE A 3 14.91 -9.87 -32.44
CA PHE A 3 13.58 -9.25 -32.62
C PHE A 3 13.52 -8.26 -33.78
N SER A 4 14.61 -8.09 -34.53
CA SER A 4 14.70 -7.13 -35.64
C SER A 4 13.67 -7.36 -36.76
N ARG A 5 13.26 -8.63 -36.94
CA ARG A 5 12.35 -9.07 -38.01
C ARG A 5 10.88 -9.16 -37.60
N LEU A 6 10.50 -8.66 -36.42
CA LEU A 6 9.10 -8.66 -36.00
C LEU A 6 8.28 -7.69 -36.85
N ARG A 7 7.11 -8.16 -37.30
CA ARG A 7 6.15 -7.37 -38.07
C ARG A 7 5.19 -6.64 -37.13
N GLU A 8 4.81 -5.43 -37.50
CA GLU A 8 3.74 -4.71 -36.81
C GLU A 8 2.40 -5.45 -36.97
N SER A 9 1.53 -5.31 -35.97
CA SER A 9 0.30 -6.10 -35.85
C SER A 9 -0.68 -5.36 -34.95
N PHE A 10 -1.99 -5.51 -35.17
CA PHE A 10 -3.04 -4.90 -34.33
C PHE A 10 -2.93 -3.38 -34.17
N GLY A 11 -2.26 -2.69 -35.08
CA GLY A 11 -1.99 -1.25 -34.99
C GLY A 11 -0.92 -0.89 -33.94
N ASP A 12 -0.23 -1.87 -33.36
CA ASP A 12 0.83 -1.63 -32.38
C ASP A 12 2.16 -1.25 -33.07
N PRO A 13 2.90 -0.26 -32.54
CA PRO A 13 4.23 0.07 -33.04
C PRO A 13 5.23 -1.07 -32.78
N LYS A 14 6.31 -1.14 -33.56
CA LYS A 14 7.38 -2.16 -33.40
C LYS A 14 7.87 -2.35 -31.97
N GLU A 15 8.01 -1.27 -31.20
CA GLU A 15 8.46 -1.35 -29.80
C GLU A 15 7.49 -2.14 -28.93
N ARG A 16 6.18 -1.90 -29.10
CA ARG A 16 5.14 -2.61 -28.38
C ARG A 16 5.05 -4.07 -28.83
N VAL A 17 5.20 -4.35 -30.13
CA VAL A 17 5.28 -5.73 -30.63
C VAL A 17 6.48 -6.46 -30.02
N ARG A 18 7.65 -5.83 -30.02
CA ARG A 18 8.86 -6.37 -29.39
C ARG A 18 8.64 -6.64 -27.90
N TRP A 19 8.00 -5.71 -27.18
CA TRP A 19 7.69 -5.85 -25.77
C TRP A 19 6.79 -7.06 -25.50
N ARG A 20 5.65 -7.20 -26.19
CA ARG A 20 4.72 -8.33 -25.98
C ARG A 20 5.34 -9.68 -26.39
N THR A 21 6.14 -9.70 -27.47
CA THR A 21 6.86 -10.91 -27.90
C THR A 21 7.93 -11.32 -26.89
N LYS A 22 8.66 -10.36 -26.32
CA LYS A 22 9.63 -10.63 -25.24
C LYS A 22 8.91 -11.18 -24.01
N GLN A 23 7.80 -10.56 -23.59
CA GLN A 23 7.01 -10.99 -22.44
C GLN A 23 6.55 -12.46 -22.57
N ASN A 24 6.05 -12.85 -23.75
CA ASN A 24 5.68 -14.24 -24.02
C ASN A 24 6.84 -15.21 -23.78
N LEU A 25 8.03 -14.88 -24.29
CA LEU A 25 9.22 -15.73 -24.13
C LEU A 25 9.73 -15.76 -22.69
N ASP A 26 9.69 -14.63 -22.00
CA ASP A 26 10.11 -14.55 -20.60
C ASP A 26 9.22 -15.45 -19.72
N TYR A 27 7.89 -15.43 -19.93
CA TYR A 27 6.97 -16.29 -19.19
C TYR A 27 7.15 -17.76 -19.55
N CYS A 28 7.35 -18.09 -20.83
CA CYS A 28 7.66 -19.46 -21.23
C CYS A 28 8.93 -19.96 -20.53
N PHE A 29 9.97 -19.14 -20.49
CA PHE A 29 11.22 -19.47 -19.81
C PHE A 29 11.02 -19.74 -18.32
N LEU A 30 10.29 -18.86 -17.63
CA LEU A 30 9.98 -19.03 -16.20
C LEU A 30 9.15 -20.28 -15.93
N MET A 31 8.13 -20.55 -16.75
CA MET A 31 7.31 -21.76 -16.63
C MET A 31 8.14 -23.03 -16.83
N MET A 32 8.98 -23.08 -17.88
CA MET A 32 9.88 -24.22 -18.12
C MET A 32 10.84 -24.44 -16.95
N TYR A 33 11.44 -23.37 -16.42
CA TYR A 33 12.35 -23.45 -15.29
C TYR A 33 11.66 -23.93 -14.01
N ALA A 34 10.42 -23.51 -13.78
CA ALA A 34 9.66 -23.82 -12.57
C ALA A 34 8.96 -25.19 -12.59
N GLN A 35 8.82 -25.82 -13.77
CA GLN A 35 8.03 -27.03 -13.96
C GLN A 35 8.36 -28.16 -12.98
N SER A 36 9.64 -28.39 -12.69
CA SER A 36 10.09 -29.46 -11.78
C SER A 36 10.23 -29.04 -10.32
N LYS A 37 9.87 -27.80 -9.96
CA LYS A 37 10.18 -27.20 -8.65
C LYS A 37 9.02 -27.21 -7.66
N GLY A 38 7.82 -27.59 -8.08
CA GLY A 38 6.66 -27.65 -7.19
C GLY A 38 5.43 -28.20 -7.88
N THR A 39 4.36 -28.42 -7.11
CA THR A 39 3.07 -28.92 -7.62
C THR A 39 2.29 -27.87 -8.42
N TYR A 40 2.41 -26.60 -8.00
CA TYR A 40 1.73 -25.48 -8.64
C TYR A 40 2.75 -24.41 -9.04
N TYR A 41 2.45 -23.73 -10.13
CA TYR A 41 3.16 -22.55 -10.61
C TYR A 41 2.24 -21.34 -10.52
N VAL A 42 2.75 -20.20 -10.06
CA VAL A 42 2.00 -18.93 -10.02
C VAL A 42 2.79 -17.88 -10.78
N GLN A 43 2.18 -17.31 -11.82
CA GLN A 43 2.75 -16.13 -12.51
C GLN A 43 2.32 -14.86 -11.77
N LEU A 44 3.30 -14.06 -11.36
CA LEU A 44 3.13 -12.71 -10.84
C LEU A 44 3.79 -11.70 -11.79
N GLU A 45 3.32 -10.46 -11.76
CA GLU A 45 3.95 -9.33 -12.46
C GLU A 45 4.69 -8.44 -11.46
N ASP A 46 5.44 -7.48 -11.99
CA ASP A 46 6.06 -6.38 -11.25
C ASP A 46 5.02 -5.37 -10.73
N ASP A 47 5.46 -4.50 -9.80
CA ASP A 47 4.67 -3.41 -9.24
C ASP A 47 3.28 -3.81 -8.69
N ILE A 48 3.16 -4.99 -8.11
CA ILE A 48 1.93 -5.46 -7.49
C ILE A 48 1.92 -5.24 -5.97
N VAL A 49 0.72 -4.97 -5.44
CA VAL A 49 0.45 -5.12 -4.01
C VAL A 49 -0.42 -6.34 -3.78
N ALA A 50 0.01 -7.16 -2.82
CA ALA A 50 -0.71 -8.33 -2.36
C ALA A 50 -1.52 -8.04 -1.10
N ARG A 51 -2.66 -8.73 -0.94
CA ARG A 51 -3.39 -8.78 0.34
C ARG A 51 -2.57 -9.54 1.40
N PRO A 52 -2.72 -9.22 2.69
CA PRO A 52 -2.15 -10.03 3.77
C PRO A 52 -2.57 -11.50 3.63
N ASN A 53 -1.67 -12.43 3.97
CA ASN A 53 -1.89 -13.87 3.91
C ASN A 53 -2.16 -14.45 2.51
N PHE A 54 -1.87 -13.72 1.43
CA PHE A 54 -2.14 -14.15 0.05
C PHE A 54 -1.64 -15.58 -0.24
N PHE A 55 -0.43 -15.94 0.22
CA PHE A 55 0.13 -17.28 0.00
C PHE A 55 -0.74 -18.39 0.60
N THR A 56 -1.09 -18.27 1.87
CA THR A 56 -1.95 -19.24 2.57
C THR A 56 -3.32 -19.33 1.93
N THR A 57 -3.90 -18.18 1.56
CA THR A 57 -5.20 -18.12 0.87
C THR A 57 -5.15 -18.84 -0.48
N MET A 58 -4.13 -18.57 -1.31
CA MET A 58 -3.97 -19.23 -2.61
C MET A 58 -3.83 -20.75 -2.46
N LYS A 59 -2.99 -21.21 -1.52
CA LYS A 59 -2.78 -22.63 -1.26
C LYS A 59 -4.07 -23.32 -0.85
N ASN A 60 -4.78 -22.75 0.13
CA ASN A 60 -6.04 -23.33 0.61
C ASN A 60 -7.10 -23.36 -0.50
N PHE A 61 -7.19 -22.30 -1.29
CA PHE A 61 -8.13 -22.25 -2.41
C PHE A 61 -7.83 -23.35 -3.43
N ALA A 62 -6.57 -23.56 -3.82
CA ALA A 62 -6.19 -24.62 -4.75
C ALA A 62 -6.55 -26.02 -4.23
N LEU A 63 -6.32 -26.28 -2.94
CA LEU A 63 -6.63 -27.57 -2.30
C LEU A 63 -8.14 -27.82 -2.10
N GLN A 64 -8.95 -26.76 -2.09
CA GLN A 64 -10.40 -26.83 -1.90
C GLN A 64 -11.18 -26.92 -3.22
N GLN A 65 -10.50 -26.97 -4.36
CA GLN A 65 -11.19 -27.09 -5.64
C GLN A 65 -11.92 -28.44 -5.71
N PRO A 66 -13.23 -28.45 -6.01
CA PRO A 66 -14.05 -29.66 -5.95
C PRO A 66 -13.74 -30.66 -7.07
N SER A 67 -13.05 -30.20 -8.11
CA SER A 67 -12.66 -31.00 -9.27
C SER A 67 -11.19 -30.75 -9.56
N GLU A 68 -10.49 -31.76 -10.08
CA GLU A 68 -9.14 -31.63 -10.62
C GLU A 68 -9.16 -31.19 -12.10
N GLU A 69 -10.30 -30.88 -12.68
CA GLU A 69 -10.40 -30.51 -14.12
C GLU A 69 -10.09 -29.04 -14.41
N TRP A 70 -9.89 -28.20 -13.41
CA TRP A 70 -9.53 -26.80 -13.63
C TRP A 70 -8.14 -26.70 -14.28
N MET A 71 -7.97 -25.69 -15.13
CA MET A 71 -6.71 -25.36 -15.79
C MET A 71 -6.01 -24.15 -15.15
N ILE A 72 -6.80 -23.16 -14.70
CA ILE A 72 -6.28 -21.89 -14.22
C ILE A 72 -7.06 -21.46 -12.98
N LEU A 73 -6.35 -21.14 -11.90
CA LEU A 73 -6.93 -20.39 -10.78
C LEU A 73 -6.48 -18.93 -10.87
N GLU A 74 -7.43 -18.00 -10.96
CA GLU A 74 -7.17 -16.56 -11.04
C GLU A 74 -7.32 -15.89 -9.68
N PHE A 75 -6.29 -15.16 -9.24
CA PHE A 75 -6.31 -14.35 -8.02
C PHE A 75 -6.30 -12.84 -8.30
N SER A 76 -6.38 -12.45 -9.56
CA SER A 76 -6.61 -11.07 -10.03
C SER A 76 -7.32 -11.11 -11.38
N GLN A 77 -8.24 -10.17 -11.60
CA GLN A 77 -8.93 -10.00 -12.87
C GLN A 77 -8.07 -9.30 -13.92
N LEU A 78 -7.08 -8.52 -13.50
CA LEU A 78 -6.30 -7.66 -14.39
C LEU A 78 -5.02 -8.37 -14.88
N GLY A 79 -4.81 -8.33 -16.20
CA GLY A 79 -3.60 -8.81 -16.86
C GLY A 79 -3.31 -10.29 -16.59
N PHE A 80 -2.02 -10.64 -16.56
CA PHE A 80 -1.55 -11.99 -16.31
C PHE A 80 -1.15 -12.22 -14.84
N ILE A 81 -1.50 -11.28 -13.95
CA ILE A 81 -1.18 -11.32 -12.52
C ILE A 81 -1.94 -12.44 -11.82
N GLY A 82 -1.25 -13.15 -10.93
CA GLY A 82 -1.87 -14.10 -10.01
C GLY A 82 -2.57 -15.25 -10.73
N LYS A 83 -1.99 -15.74 -11.83
CA LYS A 83 -2.47 -16.93 -12.54
C LYS A 83 -1.74 -18.15 -12.01
N MET A 84 -2.48 -19.06 -11.39
CA MET A 84 -1.96 -20.33 -10.92
C MET A 84 -2.30 -21.46 -11.88
N PHE A 85 -1.31 -22.31 -12.12
CA PHE A 85 -1.38 -23.48 -12.98
C PHE A 85 -0.85 -24.70 -12.23
N LYS A 86 -1.27 -25.90 -12.63
CA LYS A 86 -0.59 -27.12 -12.20
C LYS A 86 0.71 -27.26 -12.97
N SER A 87 1.79 -27.61 -12.28
CA SER A 87 3.09 -27.74 -12.93
C SER A 87 3.11 -28.82 -14.02
N VAL A 88 2.29 -29.87 -13.85
CA VAL A 88 2.12 -30.95 -14.84
C VAL A 88 1.52 -30.47 -16.16
N ASP A 89 0.74 -29.39 -16.14
CA ASP A 89 0.09 -28.83 -17.33
C ASP A 89 0.94 -27.76 -18.03
N LEU A 90 2.06 -27.35 -17.43
CA LEU A 90 2.88 -26.27 -17.97
C LEU A 90 3.49 -26.57 -19.33
N SER A 91 3.83 -27.83 -19.64
CA SER A 91 4.38 -28.20 -20.95
C SER A 91 3.42 -27.83 -22.08
N LEU A 92 2.14 -28.22 -21.95
CA LEU A 92 1.10 -27.89 -22.91
C LEU A 92 0.94 -26.37 -23.08
N ILE A 93 0.95 -25.63 -21.98
CA ILE A 93 0.78 -24.18 -21.98
C ILE A 93 1.96 -23.50 -22.67
N VAL A 94 3.18 -23.88 -22.29
CA VAL A 94 4.42 -23.34 -22.86
C VAL A 94 4.52 -23.65 -24.34
N GLU A 95 4.26 -24.89 -24.77
CA GLU A 95 4.31 -25.28 -26.18
C GLU A 95 3.35 -24.44 -27.02
N PHE A 96 2.10 -24.25 -26.55
CA PHE A 96 1.14 -23.39 -27.23
C PHE A 96 1.59 -21.93 -27.30
N MET A 97 2.11 -21.39 -26.19
CA MET A 97 2.62 -20.03 -26.17
C MET A 97 3.82 -19.85 -27.10
N LEU A 98 4.74 -20.82 -27.15
CA LEU A 98 5.90 -20.82 -28.05
C LEU A 98 5.52 -20.99 -29.53
N MET A 99 4.40 -21.63 -29.86
CA MET A 99 3.90 -21.68 -31.25
C MET A 99 3.48 -20.29 -31.76
N PHE A 100 2.92 -19.44 -30.90
CA PHE A 100 2.27 -18.19 -31.29
C PHE A 100 2.85 -16.93 -30.60
N TYR A 101 4.05 -17.02 -30.02
CA TYR A 101 4.64 -15.94 -29.20
C TYR A 101 4.87 -14.62 -29.96
N ARG A 102 4.95 -14.67 -31.29
CA ARG A 102 5.07 -13.48 -32.15
C ARG A 102 3.70 -12.89 -32.51
N ASP A 103 2.68 -13.73 -32.54
CA ASP A 103 1.41 -13.41 -33.18
C ASP A 103 0.43 -12.72 -32.24
N LYS A 104 0.38 -13.09 -30.96
CA LYS A 104 -0.56 -12.52 -29.99
C LYS A 104 0.07 -12.27 -28.63
N PRO A 105 -0.45 -11.31 -27.83
CA PRO A 105 -0.04 -11.13 -26.45
C PRO A 105 -0.48 -12.33 -25.58
N ILE A 106 0.18 -12.51 -24.43
CA ILE A 106 0.02 -13.68 -23.58
C ILE A 106 -1.41 -13.95 -23.12
N ASP A 107 -2.16 -12.91 -22.73
CA ASP A 107 -3.54 -13.05 -22.25
C ASP A 107 -4.45 -13.66 -23.32
N TRP A 108 -4.22 -13.27 -24.57
CA TRP A 108 -4.99 -13.76 -25.70
C TRP A 108 -4.62 -15.20 -26.02
N LEU A 109 -3.32 -15.53 -25.97
CA LEU A 109 -2.87 -16.92 -26.16
C LEU A 109 -3.50 -17.84 -25.14
N LEU A 110 -3.56 -17.43 -23.87
CA LEU A 110 -4.19 -18.19 -22.82
C LEU A 110 -5.70 -18.38 -23.06
N ASP A 111 -6.39 -17.32 -23.50
CA ASP A 111 -7.79 -17.43 -23.90
C ASP A 111 -8.02 -18.36 -25.09
N HIS A 112 -7.09 -18.37 -26.06
CA HIS A 112 -7.14 -19.26 -27.22
C HIS A 112 -6.93 -20.73 -26.82
N ILE A 113 -6.05 -21.03 -25.85
CA ILE A 113 -5.90 -22.39 -25.31
C ILE A 113 -7.25 -22.88 -24.78
N MET A 114 -7.93 -22.06 -23.95
CA MET A 114 -9.23 -22.43 -23.41
C MET A 114 -10.28 -22.56 -24.51
N TRP A 115 -10.27 -21.67 -25.51
CA TRP A 115 -11.19 -21.75 -26.64
C TRP A 115 -11.05 -23.08 -27.38
N VAL A 116 -9.82 -23.47 -27.72
CA VAL A 116 -9.54 -24.75 -28.42
C VAL A 116 -9.94 -25.95 -27.56
N LYS A 117 -9.79 -25.88 -26.24
CA LYS A 117 -10.11 -27.02 -25.36
C LYS A 117 -11.61 -27.26 -25.17
N VAL A 118 -12.44 -26.22 -25.06
CA VAL A 118 -13.83 -26.40 -24.57
C VAL A 118 -14.91 -25.67 -25.36
N CYS A 119 -14.55 -24.81 -26.32
CA CYS A 119 -15.55 -24.11 -27.10
C CYS A 119 -15.96 -24.93 -28.33
N ASN A 120 -17.27 -25.14 -28.46
CA ASN A 120 -17.85 -25.77 -29.65
C ASN A 120 -18.16 -24.68 -30.69
N PRO A 121 -17.58 -24.71 -31.90
CA PRO A 121 -17.85 -23.73 -32.96
C PRO A 121 -19.31 -23.65 -33.41
N GLU A 122 -20.10 -24.70 -33.19
CA GLU A 122 -21.53 -24.76 -33.55
C GLU A 122 -22.44 -24.13 -32.49
N LYS A 123 -21.89 -23.74 -31.34
CA LYS A 123 -22.64 -23.13 -30.23
C LYS A 123 -22.34 -21.65 -30.10
N ASP A 124 -23.20 -20.96 -29.35
CA ASP A 124 -23.10 -19.53 -29.13
C ASP A 124 -21.94 -19.15 -28.19
N ALA A 125 -21.59 -17.87 -28.21
CA ALA A 125 -20.51 -17.33 -27.38
C ALA A 125 -20.77 -17.55 -25.88
N LYS A 126 -22.02 -17.47 -25.41
CA LYS A 126 -22.35 -17.68 -23.99
C LYS A 126 -22.07 -19.11 -23.55
N HIS A 127 -22.32 -20.10 -24.41
CA HIS A 127 -21.91 -21.47 -24.12
C HIS A 127 -20.39 -21.56 -23.95
N CYS A 128 -19.62 -20.99 -24.88
CA CYS A 128 -18.15 -20.98 -24.81
C CYS A 128 -17.65 -20.29 -23.52
N ASP A 129 -18.19 -19.14 -23.17
CA ASP A 129 -17.82 -18.40 -21.95
C ASP A 129 -18.09 -19.21 -20.68
N ARG A 130 -19.24 -19.91 -20.61
CA ARG A 130 -19.56 -20.78 -19.49
C ARG A 130 -18.58 -21.96 -19.39
N GLN A 131 -18.21 -22.57 -20.52
CA GLN A 131 -17.24 -23.66 -20.52
C GLN A 131 -15.85 -23.19 -20.08
N LYS A 132 -15.40 -22.03 -20.59
CA LYS A 132 -14.14 -21.40 -20.16
C LYS A 132 -14.14 -21.09 -18.67
N ALA A 133 -15.27 -20.65 -18.10
CA ALA A 133 -15.40 -20.36 -16.68
C ALA A 133 -15.26 -21.61 -15.78
N ASN A 134 -15.55 -22.81 -16.28
CA ASN A 134 -15.31 -24.05 -15.54
C ASN A 134 -13.82 -24.43 -15.49
N LEU A 135 -13.07 -24.11 -16.55
CA LEU A 135 -11.61 -24.32 -16.60
C LEU A 135 -10.84 -23.22 -15.85
N ARG A 136 -11.38 -22.01 -15.84
CA ARG A 136 -10.76 -20.81 -15.28
C ARG A 136 -11.55 -20.31 -14.09
N ILE A 137 -11.18 -20.81 -12.91
CA ILE A 137 -11.88 -20.52 -11.67
C ILE A 137 -11.25 -19.29 -11.03
N ARG A 138 -12.08 -18.29 -10.73
CA ARG A 138 -11.63 -17.05 -10.12
C ARG A 138 -11.85 -17.05 -8.61
N PHE A 139 -10.80 -16.73 -7.87
CA PHE A 139 -10.89 -16.41 -6.45
C PHE A 139 -11.44 -14.99 -6.26
N LYS A 140 -12.38 -14.84 -5.32
CA LYS A 140 -12.90 -13.54 -4.89
C LYS A 140 -12.81 -13.43 -3.37
N PRO A 141 -12.37 -12.29 -2.83
CA PRO A 141 -11.91 -11.08 -3.51
C PRO A 141 -10.51 -11.22 -4.12
N SER A 142 -10.15 -10.40 -5.12
CA SER A 142 -8.81 -10.44 -5.74
C SER A 142 -7.71 -10.23 -4.69
N LEU A 143 -6.61 -10.97 -4.83
CA LEU A 143 -5.47 -10.94 -3.91
C LEU A 143 -4.34 -10.02 -4.37
N PHE A 144 -4.35 -9.59 -5.64
CA PHE A 144 -3.31 -8.73 -6.21
C PHE A 144 -3.90 -7.54 -6.99
N GLN A 145 -3.23 -6.40 -6.88
CA GLN A 145 -3.51 -5.16 -7.62
C GLN A 145 -2.21 -4.57 -8.15
N HIS A 146 -2.19 -4.17 -9.42
CA HIS A 146 -1.08 -3.42 -10.01
C HIS A 146 -1.08 -1.97 -9.50
N VAL A 147 0.06 -1.46 -9.03
CA VAL A 147 0.24 -0.13 -8.43
C VAL A 147 1.19 0.76 -9.24
N GLY A 148 1.92 0.20 -10.21
CA GLY A 148 2.76 0.97 -11.11
C GLY A 148 1.94 1.95 -11.98
N THR A 149 2.06 3.25 -11.70
CA THR A 149 1.48 4.34 -12.51
C THR A 149 2.27 4.60 -13.79
N HIS A 150 3.54 4.17 -13.85
CA HIS A 150 4.42 4.27 -15.00
C HIS A 150 4.85 2.86 -15.42
N SER A 151 4.27 2.35 -16.49
CA SER A 151 4.79 1.15 -17.15
C SER A 151 6.18 1.41 -17.72
N SER A 152 7.00 0.37 -17.81
CA SER A 152 8.27 0.37 -18.56
C SER A 152 8.11 0.73 -20.05
N LEU A 153 6.87 0.80 -20.56
CA LEU A 153 6.54 1.40 -21.85
C LEU A 153 6.28 2.91 -21.68
N ALA A 154 7.09 3.76 -22.36
CA ALA A 154 6.94 5.21 -22.32
C ALA A 154 5.49 5.63 -22.63
N GLY A 155 4.86 6.38 -21.72
CA GLY A 155 3.52 6.95 -21.89
C GLY A 155 2.34 6.07 -21.47
N LYS A 156 2.54 4.82 -21.03
CA LYS A 156 1.43 3.96 -20.58
C LYS A 156 1.16 4.14 -19.08
N ILE A 157 0.22 5.03 -18.77
CA ILE A 157 -0.33 5.18 -17.41
C ILE A 157 -1.39 4.09 -17.19
N GLN A 158 -1.11 3.13 -16.32
CA GLN A 158 -2.04 2.04 -16.03
C GLN A 158 -3.03 2.47 -14.93
N LYS A 159 -4.18 3.02 -15.33
CA LYS A 159 -5.24 3.49 -14.40
C LYS A 159 -6.26 2.40 -13.99
N LEU A 160 -6.09 1.17 -14.47
CA LEU A 160 -7.04 0.09 -14.23
C LEU A 160 -6.89 -0.47 -12.81
N LYS A 161 -7.95 -0.34 -12.01
CA LYS A 161 -8.10 -0.98 -10.69
C LYS A 161 -9.01 -2.20 -10.81
N ASP A 162 -8.63 -3.29 -10.15
CA ASP A 162 -9.44 -4.49 -10.04
C ASP A 162 -10.60 -4.21 -9.08
N LYS A 163 -11.82 -4.33 -9.59
CA LYS A 163 -13.04 -4.03 -8.83
C LYS A 163 -13.21 -4.93 -7.62
N ASP A 164 -12.72 -6.17 -7.70
CA ASP A 164 -12.86 -7.21 -6.68
C ASP A 164 -11.68 -7.20 -5.68
N PHE A 165 -10.63 -6.39 -5.89
CA PHE A 165 -9.51 -6.24 -4.93
C PHE A 165 -9.88 -5.42 -3.69
N GLY A 166 -11.01 -4.70 -3.72
CA GLY A 166 -11.49 -3.86 -2.62
C GLY A 166 -10.67 -2.57 -2.43
N LYS A 167 -11.23 -1.59 -1.70
CA LYS A 167 -10.48 -0.39 -1.29
C LYS A 167 -9.52 -0.80 -0.18
N GLN A 168 -8.21 -0.70 -0.42
CA GLN A 168 -7.25 -0.81 0.68
C GLN A 168 -7.45 0.37 1.62
N ALA A 169 -7.26 0.14 2.92
CA ALA A 169 -7.36 1.20 3.91
C ALA A 169 -6.28 2.25 3.62
N LEU A 170 -6.71 3.46 3.29
CA LEU A 170 -5.83 4.60 2.98
C LEU A 170 -5.28 5.28 4.24
N HIS A 171 -5.85 4.92 5.38
CA HIS A 171 -5.48 5.35 6.72
C HIS A 171 -5.59 4.16 7.67
N LYS A 172 -5.10 4.31 8.91
CA LYS A 172 -5.26 3.30 9.96
C LYS A 172 -5.98 3.91 11.15
N GLY A 173 -7.17 3.39 11.46
CA GLY A 173 -7.96 3.82 12.62
C GLY A 173 -7.17 3.80 13.93
N HIS A 174 -7.38 4.82 14.75
CA HIS A 174 -6.72 5.04 16.03
C HIS A 174 -7.58 5.99 16.88
N ALA A 175 -7.23 6.15 18.16
CA ALA A 175 -7.85 7.12 19.05
C ALA A 175 -6.76 8.05 19.58
N ASN A 176 -7.00 9.36 19.47
CA ASN A 176 -6.11 10.39 19.98
C ASN A 176 -6.78 11.18 21.12
N PRO A 177 -6.01 11.89 21.96
CA PRO A 177 -6.54 12.83 22.94
C PRO A 177 -7.43 13.89 22.29
N LEU A 178 -8.40 14.46 23.00
CA LEU A 178 -9.17 15.57 22.47
C LEU A 178 -8.26 16.80 22.25
N ALA A 179 -8.30 17.32 21.03
CA ALA A 179 -7.48 18.45 20.60
C ALA A 179 -8.21 19.25 19.52
N GLU A 180 -7.87 20.54 19.45
CA GLU A 180 -8.11 21.38 18.30
C GLU A 180 -6.96 21.19 17.31
N VAL A 181 -7.27 20.82 16.07
CA VAL A 181 -6.28 20.68 15.00
C VAL A 181 -6.40 21.84 14.03
N THR A 182 -5.26 22.42 13.66
CA THR A 182 -5.19 23.59 12.77
C THR A 182 -4.04 23.40 11.78
N THR A 183 -4.19 23.92 10.57
CA THR A 183 -3.15 23.84 9.54
C THR A 183 -3.17 25.07 8.65
N SER A 184 -2.01 25.50 8.17
CA SER A 184 -1.91 26.51 7.10
C SER A 184 -2.09 25.90 5.70
N LEU A 185 -1.96 24.58 5.59
CA LEU A 185 -2.06 23.87 4.32
C LEU A 185 -3.49 23.90 3.79
N LYS A 186 -3.62 24.16 2.49
CA LYS A 186 -4.91 24.13 1.81
C LYS A 186 -5.38 22.69 1.64
N THR A 187 -6.49 22.33 2.30
CA THR A 187 -7.11 21.00 2.21
C THR A 187 -7.63 20.72 0.81
N TYR A 188 -7.43 19.48 0.34
CA TYR A 188 -7.99 18.97 -0.90
C TYR A 188 -9.30 18.22 -0.63
N GLN A 189 -10.38 18.68 -1.25
CA GLN A 189 -11.73 18.10 -1.13
C GLN A 189 -12.19 17.92 0.33
N HIS A 190 -12.55 16.70 0.72
CA HIS A 190 -13.16 16.33 2.00
C HIS A 190 -12.19 15.60 2.95
N PHE A 191 -10.90 15.56 2.59
CA PHE A 191 -9.82 14.87 3.33
C PHE A 191 -9.19 15.80 4.35
N THR A 192 -9.92 16.08 5.43
CA THR A 192 -9.56 17.12 6.39
C THR A 192 -8.63 16.62 7.50
N LEU A 193 -7.96 17.54 8.18
CA LEU A 193 -7.02 17.23 9.24
C LEU A 193 -7.72 16.62 10.47
N GLU A 194 -8.95 17.06 10.74
CA GLU A 194 -9.79 16.57 11.83
C GLU A 194 -10.04 15.07 11.68
N LYS A 195 -10.42 14.62 10.47
CA LYS A 195 -10.64 13.20 10.18
C LYS A 195 -9.36 12.37 10.32
N ALA A 196 -8.23 12.92 9.90
CA ALA A 196 -6.93 12.27 10.04
C ALA A 196 -6.52 12.08 11.50
N TYR A 197 -6.79 13.09 12.34
CA TYR A 197 -6.49 13.07 13.76
C TYR A 197 -7.45 12.16 14.55
N LEU A 198 -8.72 12.06 14.14
CA LEU A 198 -9.68 11.13 14.72
C LEU A 198 -9.51 9.68 14.24
N GLY A 199 -8.67 9.46 13.23
CA GLY A 199 -8.48 8.15 12.60
C GLY A 199 -9.69 7.67 11.79
N GLU A 200 -10.57 8.59 11.38
CA GLU A 200 -11.75 8.32 10.53
C GLU A 200 -11.40 8.33 9.03
N ASP A 201 -10.42 9.14 8.64
CA ASP A 201 -9.89 9.21 7.28
C ASP A 201 -8.41 9.65 7.28
N PHE A 202 -7.91 10.14 6.15
CA PHE A 202 -6.60 10.80 6.04
C PHE A 202 -6.75 12.29 5.69
N PHE A 203 -5.66 13.04 5.90
CA PHE A 203 -5.56 14.43 5.48
C PHE A 203 -4.86 14.48 4.14
N TRP A 204 -5.39 15.23 3.17
CA TRP A 204 -4.77 15.46 1.88
C TRP A 204 -4.76 16.95 1.59
N ALA A 205 -3.60 17.50 1.31
CA ALA A 205 -3.44 18.92 1.03
C ALA A 205 -2.56 19.17 -0.19
N PHE A 206 -2.73 20.37 -0.75
CA PHE A 206 -1.86 20.88 -1.80
C PHE A 206 -0.42 21.04 -1.32
N THR A 207 0.48 21.30 -2.27
CA THR A 207 1.92 21.44 -2.08
C THR A 207 2.28 22.40 -0.91
N PRO A 208 2.96 21.90 0.13
CA PRO A 208 3.49 22.73 1.22
C PRO A 208 4.61 23.67 0.77
N VAL A 209 4.65 24.85 1.39
CA VAL A 209 5.78 25.79 1.32
C VAL A 209 6.48 25.91 2.67
N ALA A 210 7.71 26.43 2.67
CA ALA A 210 8.47 26.67 3.89
C ALA A 210 7.67 27.57 4.87
N GLY A 211 7.59 27.14 6.12
CA GLY A 211 6.80 27.81 7.16
C GLY A 211 5.37 27.30 7.31
N ASP A 212 4.89 26.43 6.40
CA ASP A 212 3.61 25.76 6.60
C ASP A 212 3.63 24.86 7.84
N PHE A 213 2.48 24.72 8.50
CA PHE A 213 2.38 23.94 9.72
C PHE A 213 1.10 23.13 9.82
N ILE A 214 1.19 22.06 10.61
CA ILE A 214 0.05 21.31 11.16
C ILE A 214 0.20 21.36 12.68
N ARG A 215 -0.78 21.89 13.40
CA ARG A 215 -0.73 22.08 14.84
C ARG A 215 -1.88 21.37 15.53
N ILE A 216 -1.56 20.63 16.58
CA ILE A 216 -2.47 19.88 17.44
C ILE A 216 -2.39 20.55 18.81
N ARG A 217 -3.44 21.27 19.22
CA ARG A 217 -3.53 21.91 20.54
C ARG A 217 -4.48 21.12 21.41
N PHE A 218 -3.97 20.53 22.48
CA PHE A 218 -4.79 19.71 23.36
C PHE A 218 -5.71 20.60 24.20
N PHE A 219 -6.97 20.18 24.40
CA PHE A 219 -7.90 20.95 25.24
C PHE A 219 -7.51 20.92 26.72
N THR A 220 -6.81 19.87 27.15
CA THR A 220 -6.19 19.76 28.46
C THR A 220 -4.76 19.27 28.28
N PRO A 221 -3.79 19.73 29.10
CA PRO A 221 -2.40 19.28 28.99
C PRO A 221 -2.28 17.75 29.07
N VAL A 222 -1.53 17.16 28.13
CA VAL A 222 -1.43 15.69 27.99
C VAL A 222 0.02 15.23 28.09
N ARG A 223 0.27 14.22 28.94
CA ARG A 223 1.52 13.47 28.88
C ARG A 223 1.48 12.50 27.69
N ILE A 224 2.28 12.81 26.67
CA ILE A 224 2.50 11.95 25.50
C ILE A 224 3.81 11.19 25.72
N GLU A 225 3.82 9.88 25.52
CA GLU A 225 5.05 9.07 25.64
C GLU A 225 5.72 8.88 24.29
N ARG A 226 4.92 8.70 23.25
CA ARG A 226 5.37 8.40 21.89
C ARG A 226 4.50 9.13 20.90
N TYR A 227 5.09 9.43 19.75
CA TYR A 227 4.36 9.92 18.60
C TYR A 227 4.68 9.06 17.38
N PHE A 228 3.72 8.97 16.48
CA PHE A 228 3.88 8.35 15.18
C PHE A 228 3.05 9.10 14.15
N PHE A 229 3.72 9.61 13.12
CA PHE A 229 3.10 10.25 11.97
C PHE A 229 3.53 9.51 10.71
N ARG A 230 2.56 9.16 9.86
CA ARG A 230 2.81 8.56 8.55
C ARG A 230 2.22 9.43 7.45
N SER A 231 3.03 9.67 6.44
CA SER A 231 2.71 10.45 5.27
C SER A 231 2.75 9.60 4.00
N GLY A 232 1.89 9.95 3.04
CA GLY A 232 1.59 9.13 1.87
C GLY A 232 0.60 8.00 2.18
N ASN A 233 0.04 7.40 1.14
CA ASN A 233 -0.77 6.18 1.23
C ASN A 233 -0.47 5.27 0.03
N ILE A 234 -1.17 4.14 -0.05
CA ILE A 234 -0.92 3.16 -1.12
C ILE A 234 -1.35 3.61 -2.52
N GLU A 235 -2.33 4.53 -2.60
CA GLU A 235 -2.77 5.09 -3.88
C GLU A 235 -1.87 6.24 -4.35
N HIS A 236 -1.28 6.96 -3.40
CA HIS A 236 -0.42 8.12 -3.60
C HIS A 236 0.85 7.98 -2.74
N PRO A 237 1.77 7.05 -3.08
CA PRO A 237 2.98 6.79 -2.29
C PRO A 237 4.00 7.93 -2.37
N GLY A 238 3.87 8.83 -3.34
CA GLY A 238 4.71 10.01 -3.52
C GLY A 238 4.28 11.24 -2.71
N ASP A 239 3.01 11.30 -2.29
CA ASP A 239 2.44 12.49 -1.62
C ASP A 239 2.86 12.51 -0.14
N LYS A 240 4.13 12.83 0.10
CA LYS A 240 4.79 12.71 1.40
C LYS A 240 5.30 14.05 1.92
N LEU A 241 5.28 14.19 3.24
CA LEU A 241 6.00 15.24 3.96
C LEU A 241 7.50 14.94 3.92
N PHE A 242 8.24 15.91 3.37
CA PHE A 242 9.70 15.96 3.35
C PHE A 242 10.17 17.15 4.17
N ASN A 243 11.36 17.07 4.77
CA ASN A 243 11.98 18.16 5.54
C ASN A 243 11.00 18.84 6.51
N THR A 244 10.20 18.04 7.21
CA THR A 244 9.21 18.52 8.18
C THR A 244 9.68 18.10 9.58
N SER A 245 9.76 19.04 10.51
CA SER A 245 10.10 18.77 11.92
C SER A 245 8.88 18.37 12.73
N VAL A 246 9.09 17.59 13.77
CA VAL A 246 8.11 17.34 14.85
C VAL A 246 8.55 18.16 16.05
N GLU A 247 7.63 18.98 16.55
CA GLU A 247 7.87 19.97 17.60
C GLU A 247 6.80 19.83 18.68
N VAL A 248 7.15 20.12 19.94
CA VAL A 248 6.25 20.03 21.10
C VAL A 248 6.30 21.28 21.95
N LEU A 249 5.18 21.64 22.54
CA LEU A 249 5.05 22.74 23.48
C LEU A 249 4.67 22.18 24.86
N PRO A 250 5.60 22.15 25.84
CA PRO A 250 5.30 21.85 27.23
C PRO A 250 4.29 22.85 27.83
N PHE A 251 3.38 22.36 28.68
CA PHE A 251 2.45 23.22 29.42
C PHE A 251 3.16 24.00 30.54
N ASP A 252 4.00 23.31 31.30
CA ASP A 252 4.79 23.92 32.37
C ASP A 252 6.19 24.25 31.84
N ASN A 253 6.52 25.54 31.76
CA ASN A 253 7.82 26.00 31.23
C ASN A 253 9.00 25.80 32.20
N ILE A 254 8.85 24.91 33.19
CA ILE A 254 9.80 24.63 34.27
C ILE A 254 11.19 24.28 33.74
N GLN A 255 11.28 23.67 32.55
CA GLN A 255 12.54 23.33 31.92
C GLN A 255 13.28 24.57 31.35
N ALA A 256 12.54 25.54 30.78
CA ALA A 256 13.13 26.79 30.30
C ALA A 256 13.64 27.63 31.47
N GLU A 257 12.90 27.66 32.58
CA GLU A 257 13.33 28.33 33.82
C GLU A 257 14.56 27.65 34.44
N LYS A 258 14.59 26.31 34.51
CA LYS A 258 15.75 25.56 35.04
C LYS A 258 16.99 25.74 34.19
N GLU A 259 16.86 25.76 32.87
CA GLU A 259 17.99 25.98 31.95
C GLU A 259 18.48 27.43 31.97
N ALA A 260 17.59 28.42 32.07
CA ALA A 260 17.95 29.82 32.30
C ALA A 260 18.68 30.04 33.66
N LEU A 261 18.32 29.26 34.68
CA LEU A 261 18.97 29.27 36.00
C LEU A 261 20.34 28.54 36.01
N THR A 262 20.67 27.74 34.98
CA THR A 262 21.93 26.97 34.90
C THR A 262 22.91 27.46 33.83
N GLU A 263 22.72 28.66 33.27
CA GLU A 263 23.60 29.30 32.25
C GLU A 263 25.08 29.50 32.66
N ALA A 264 25.52 29.00 33.82
CA ALA A 264 26.89 29.15 34.29
C ALA A 264 27.88 28.00 33.93
N LYS A 265 27.46 26.88 33.28
CA LYS A 265 28.43 25.84 32.85
C LYS A 265 28.04 25.09 31.57
N ASP A 266 28.59 25.55 30.45
CA ASP A 266 29.23 24.73 29.40
C ASP A 266 28.49 23.47 28.91
N ARG A 267 27.21 23.61 28.55
CA ARG A 267 26.45 22.55 27.87
C ARG A 267 25.70 23.09 26.67
N THR A 268 26.01 22.56 25.49
CA THR A 268 25.19 22.75 24.29
C THR A 268 23.75 22.26 24.58
N PRO A 269 22.70 23.04 24.28
CA PRO A 269 21.33 22.63 24.54
C PRO A 269 21.00 21.35 23.75
N LYS A 270 20.50 20.33 24.45
CA LYS A 270 20.17 19.01 23.88
C LYS A 270 19.09 19.08 22.81
N TYR A 271 18.21 20.08 22.90
CA TYR A 271 17.10 20.29 21.97
C TYR A 271 17.11 21.73 21.47
N HIS A 272 16.72 21.90 20.20
CA HIS A 272 16.55 23.22 19.62
C HIS A 272 15.16 23.77 20.00
N ARG A 273 15.13 24.95 20.63
CA ARG A 273 13.89 25.70 20.91
C ARG A 273 13.67 26.74 19.84
N THR A 274 12.43 26.85 19.38
CA THR A 274 11.98 27.93 18.49
C THR A 274 11.63 29.17 19.30
N GLU A 275 11.56 30.33 18.63
CA GLU A 275 11.25 31.62 19.27
C GLU A 275 9.88 31.65 19.94
N ASP A 276 8.93 30.87 19.44
CA ASP A 276 7.58 30.72 19.98
C ASP A 276 7.45 29.61 21.04
N GLY A 277 8.57 29.12 21.57
CA GLY A 277 8.61 28.22 22.72
C GLY A 277 8.48 26.72 22.41
N PHE A 278 8.27 26.33 21.15
CA PHE A 278 8.26 24.92 20.77
C PHE A 278 9.67 24.32 20.83
N ILE A 279 9.73 23.01 21.08
CA ILE A 279 10.95 22.22 21.17
C ILE A 279 10.94 21.20 20.03
N ARG A 280 11.97 21.21 19.18
CA ARG A 280 12.11 20.22 18.11
C ARG A 280 12.57 18.88 18.68
N ILE A 281 11.79 17.83 18.46
CA ILE A 281 12.03 16.47 19.01
C ILE A 281 12.27 15.42 17.93
N GLY A 282 11.96 15.70 16.66
CA GLY A 282 12.18 14.77 15.57
C GLY A 282 12.00 15.40 14.20
N MET A 283 12.16 14.58 13.17
CA MET A 283 11.99 14.95 11.76
C MET A 283 11.41 13.77 10.97
N PHE A 284 10.68 14.09 9.90
CA PHE A 284 10.25 13.10 8.92
C PHE A 284 11.43 12.52 8.16
N GLN A 285 11.46 11.18 8.08
CA GLN A 285 12.37 10.41 7.23
C GLN A 285 11.53 9.47 6.37
N ASN A 286 11.66 9.58 5.05
CA ASN A 286 10.94 8.75 4.07
C ASN A 286 9.40 8.74 4.24
N GLY A 287 8.83 9.84 4.75
CA GLY A 287 7.39 9.99 5.01
C GLY A 287 6.94 9.44 6.36
N ILE A 288 7.85 9.08 7.27
CA ILE A 288 7.52 8.65 8.63
C ILE A 288 8.25 9.53 9.64
N ALA A 289 7.56 9.96 10.69
CA ALA A 289 8.18 10.54 11.87
C ALA A 289 7.65 9.81 13.11
N GLU A 290 8.53 9.12 13.82
CA GLU A 290 8.21 8.42 15.05
C GLU A 290 9.30 8.65 16.10
N GLY A 291 8.92 8.59 17.37
CA GLY A 291 9.87 8.81 18.45
C GLY A 291 9.23 8.78 19.84
N GLU A 292 10.07 8.80 20.86
CA GLU A 292 9.69 8.97 22.25
C GLU A 292 9.76 10.46 22.63
N VAL A 293 8.76 10.91 23.38
CA VAL A 293 8.74 12.25 23.96
C VAL A 293 9.45 12.18 25.31
N ASN A 294 10.47 13.01 25.50
CA ASN A 294 11.25 13.00 26.73
C ASN A 294 10.34 13.32 27.95
N PRO A 295 10.24 12.44 28.96
CA PRO A 295 9.36 12.65 30.11
C PRO A 295 9.64 13.94 30.89
N THR A 296 10.86 14.49 30.78
CA THR A 296 11.23 15.77 31.43
C THR A 296 10.41 16.96 30.92
N PHE A 297 9.81 16.86 29.73
CA PHE A 297 8.94 17.91 29.19
C PHE A 297 7.59 17.99 29.91
N GLY A 298 7.23 17.00 30.74
CA GLY A 298 5.95 17.00 31.44
C GLY A 298 4.74 16.91 30.50
N PRO A 299 3.56 17.37 30.94
CA PRO A 299 2.39 17.47 30.08
C PRO A 299 2.59 18.49 28.95
N LEU A 300 2.15 18.15 27.75
CA LEU A 300 2.22 19.01 26.57
C LEU A 300 0.90 19.79 26.39
N GLU A 301 1.01 21.06 26.05
CA GLU A 301 -0.11 21.88 25.58
C GLU A 301 -0.38 21.64 24.08
N ALA A 302 0.67 21.49 23.29
CA ALA A 302 0.54 21.32 21.84
C ALA A 302 1.66 20.49 21.21
N MET A 303 1.37 19.95 20.02
CA MET A 303 2.34 19.42 19.07
C MET A 303 2.23 20.16 17.75
N ARG A 304 3.34 20.28 17.01
CA ARG A 304 3.38 20.90 15.69
C ARG A 304 4.27 20.13 14.74
N LEU A 305 3.79 19.95 13.51
CA LEU A 305 4.62 19.61 12.36
C LEU A 305 4.93 20.91 11.62
N SER A 306 6.21 21.19 11.39
CA SER A 306 6.65 22.44 10.74
C SER A 306 7.45 22.13 9.48
N VAL A 307 7.01 22.66 8.35
CA VAL A 307 7.63 22.44 7.04
C VAL A 307 8.82 23.39 6.91
N VAL A 308 10.03 22.82 6.84
CA VAL A 308 11.28 23.60 6.85
C VAL A 308 11.63 24.13 5.46
N THR A 309 11.27 23.39 4.41
CA THR A 309 11.56 23.75 3.02
C THR A 309 10.37 23.45 2.13
N ASP A 310 10.26 24.17 1.01
CA ASP A 310 9.24 23.91 -0.01
C ASP A 310 9.24 22.45 -0.46
N SER A 311 8.04 21.89 -0.61
CA SER A 311 7.84 20.55 -1.16
C SER A 311 7.55 20.66 -2.66
N PRO A 312 8.06 19.73 -3.50
CA PRO A 312 7.67 19.67 -4.92
C PRO A 312 6.35 18.91 -5.14
N VAL A 313 5.80 18.28 -4.10
CA VAL A 313 4.64 17.38 -4.18
C VAL A 313 3.56 17.76 -3.17
N TRP A 314 2.34 17.31 -3.47
CA TRP A 314 1.22 17.35 -2.53
C TRP A 314 1.50 16.45 -1.33
N VAL A 315 0.72 16.58 -0.26
CA VAL A 315 0.98 15.83 0.98
C VAL A 315 -0.25 15.13 1.51
N ILE A 316 -0.03 13.88 1.90
CA ILE A 316 -1.01 13.08 2.63
C ILE A 316 -0.48 12.83 4.03
N LEU A 317 -1.31 12.96 5.05
CA LEU A 317 -1.03 12.46 6.40
C LEU A 317 -2.06 11.35 6.69
N SER A 318 -1.60 10.11 6.66
CA SER A 318 -2.44 8.89 6.71
C SER A 318 -2.56 8.28 8.10
N GLU A 319 -1.62 8.59 9.00
CA GLU A 319 -1.73 8.21 10.41
C GLU A 319 -1.16 9.30 11.31
N VAL A 320 -1.90 9.61 12.38
CA VAL A 320 -1.47 10.48 13.46
C VAL A 320 -1.70 9.73 14.76
N ARG A 321 -0.66 9.33 15.48
CA ARG A 321 -0.83 8.61 16.76
C ARG A 321 -0.06 9.32 17.85
N THR A 322 -0.77 9.73 18.87
CA THR A 322 -0.24 10.38 20.08
C THR A 322 -0.72 9.61 21.32
N PRO A 323 -0.32 8.33 21.47
CA PRO A 323 -0.77 7.49 22.56
C PRO A 323 -0.41 8.08 23.94
N LYS A 324 -1.40 8.05 24.84
CA LYS A 324 -1.21 8.34 26.27
C LYS A 324 -0.73 7.08 27.00
N GLU A 325 -0.05 7.27 28.13
CA GLU A 325 0.34 6.24 29.12
C GLU A 325 -0.84 5.29 29.51
N PHE A 326 -2.09 5.75 29.36
CA PHE A 326 -3.29 4.99 29.70
C PHE A 326 -3.62 3.80 28.75
N GLU A 327 -3.00 3.69 27.57
CA GLU A 327 -3.21 2.51 26.69
C GLU A 327 -2.66 1.20 27.30
N ARG A 328 -1.75 1.28 28.28
CA ARG A 328 -1.35 0.09 29.06
C ARG A 328 -2.50 -0.51 29.87
N PHE A 329 -3.45 0.30 30.34
CA PHE A 329 -4.59 -0.16 31.14
C PHE A 329 -5.69 -0.81 30.29
N GLN A 330 -5.91 -0.39 29.05
CA GLN A 330 -6.86 -1.06 28.16
C GLN A 330 -6.38 -2.43 27.67
N LYS A 331 -5.06 -2.63 27.54
CA LYS A 331 -4.49 -3.94 27.22
C LYS A 331 -4.57 -4.90 28.42
N PHE A 332 -4.55 -4.37 29.64
CA PHE A 332 -4.78 -5.14 30.87
C PHE A 332 -6.27 -5.54 30.98
N TRP A 333 -7.21 -4.62 30.77
CA TRP A 333 -8.65 -4.91 30.83
C TRP A 333 -9.16 -5.83 29.71
N ARG A 334 -8.55 -5.82 28.51
CA ARG A 334 -8.89 -6.77 27.44
C ARG A 334 -8.41 -8.21 27.71
N ASN A 335 -7.42 -8.39 28.59
CA ASN A 335 -6.89 -9.69 28.99
C ASN A 335 -7.44 -10.18 30.35
N SER A 336 -8.30 -9.42 31.03
CA SER A 336 -8.83 -9.76 32.35
C SER A 336 -10.36 -9.94 32.39
N VAL A 337 -11.03 -10.05 31.25
CA VAL A 337 -12.44 -10.46 31.17
C VAL A 337 -12.56 -11.68 30.25
N VAL A 338 -11.99 -12.79 30.71
CA VAL A 338 -12.45 -14.15 30.38
C VAL A 338 -12.50 -14.85 31.71
N ASP A 339 -13.71 -14.95 32.25
CA ASP A 339 -14.20 -15.91 33.27
C ASP A 339 -15.31 -15.25 34.09
N ALA A 340 -16.49 -15.19 33.48
CA ALA A 340 -17.74 -15.17 34.23
C ALA A 340 -18.60 -16.30 33.66
N CYS A 341 -18.30 -17.52 34.11
CA CYS A 341 -19.31 -18.57 34.15
C CYS A 341 -20.49 -18.06 34.98
N PHE A 342 -21.71 -18.20 34.46
CA PHE A 342 -22.85 -18.49 35.32
C PHE A 342 -23.64 -19.67 34.74
N PRO A 343 -24.02 -20.64 35.59
CA PRO A 343 -24.65 -21.89 35.20
C PRO A 343 -26.19 -21.79 35.19
N ALA A 344 -26.80 -22.49 34.24
CA ALA A 344 -27.97 -23.39 34.36
C ALA A 344 -28.57 -23.60 32.96
#